data_AF-A0A368F0G5-F1
#
_entry.id   AF-A0A368F0G5-F1
#
_cell.length_a   1.000
_cell.length_b   1.000
_cell.length_c   1.000
_cell.angle_alpha   90.00
_cell.angle_beta   90.00
_cell.angle_gamma   90.00
#
_symmetry.space_group_name_H-M   'P 1'
#
loop_
_entity.id
_entity.type
_entity.pdbx_description
1 polymer ?
#
loop_
_entity_poly.entity_id
_entity_poly.type
_entity_poly.pdbx_seq_one_letter_code
_entity_poly.pdbx_strand_id
1 'polypeptide(L)'
;LTKNRSSASFPKQIPFFICSYLTDGKFPGVTIESDGTRALVLRWSVPDCRGSPITQYLLRVETKSEMVREISIVPPSSSGQCEYRIADLQADTDYRVELSAENAVGCGIAAAITGRTRPPPPDPPKIECECEATSLRLRWKPTSTHTLLTYKVVRLGEGDKMISVYEGDMCSTRIKGLTENTEYRFQIRSTDRHTGAGPWSSVYAFRTALSPPPAVKGPPTATPSGQCY
;
A
#
# COMPACT_ATOMS: atom_id res chain seq x y z
N LEU A 1 28.78 -55.64 -36.24
CA LEU A 1 28.71 -54.23 -35.80
C LEU A 1 27.30 -53.71 -36.04
N THR A 2 26.40 -53.87 -35.08
CA THR A 2 25.07 -53.26 -35.12
C THR A 2 24.68 -52.92 -33.68
N LYS A 3 24.56 -51.61 -33.41
CA LYS A 3 24.36 -51.01 -32.09
C LYS A 3 22.94 -51.25 -31.59
N ASN A 4 22.84 -51.74 -30.35
CA ASN A 4 21.68 -51.64 -29.48
C ASN A 4 21.27 -50.16 -29.29
N ARG A 5 19.99 -49.85 -29.48
CA ARG A 5 19.36 -48.64 -28.95
C ARG A 5 18.13 -49.07 -28.14
N SER A 6 18.30 -49.06 -26.82
CA SER A 6 17.22 -49.13 -25.83
C SER A 6 16.39 -47.85 -25.89
N SER A 7 15.13 -47.94 -26.32
CA SER A 7 14.16 -46.86 -26.16
C SER A 7 13.55 -46.93 -24.76
N ALA A 8 13.83 -45.93 -23.94
CA ALA A 8 13.18 -45.73 -22.65
C ALA A 8 11.70 -45.38 -22.86
N SER A 9 10.81 -46.14 -22.22
CA SER A 9 9.37 -45.86 -22.18
C SER A 9 9.11 -44.75 -21.17
N PHE A 10 8.71 -43.56 -21.65
CA PHE A 10 8.16 -42.51 -20.80
C PHE A 10 6.74 -42.91 -20.33
N PRO A 11 6.34 -42.65 -19.07
CA PRO A 11 4.99 -42.96 -18.61
C PRO A 11 3.98 -42.11 -19.39
N LYS A 12 2.95 -42.78 -19.90
CA LYS A 12 1.83 -42.19 -20.66
C LYS A 12 1.18 -41.08 -19.84
N GLN A 13 1.19 -39.88 -20.39
CA GLN A 13 0.43 -38.73 -19.91
C GLN A 13 -1.06 -39.12 -19.87
N ILE A 14 -1.64 -39.16 -18.67
CA ILE A 14 -3.06 -39.47 -18.48
C ILE A 14 -3.85 -38.29 -19.07
N PRO A 15 -4.77 -38.51 -20.01
CA PRO A 15 -5.57 -37.42 -20.55
C PRO A 15 -6.50 -36.90 -19.45
N PHE A 16 -6.41 -35.60 -19.16
CA PHE A 16 -7.40 -34.87 -18.38
C PHE A 16 -8.73 -34.94 -19.12
N PHE A 17 -9.59 -35.90 -18.76
CA PHE A 17 -10.98 -35.90 -19.19
C PHE A 17 -11.67 -34.74 -18.49
N ILE A 18 -11.84 -33.63 -19.21
CA ILE A 18 -12.81 -32.59 -18.83
C ILE A 18 -14.18 -33.23 -19.03
N CYS A 19 -14.78 -33.71 -17.94
CA CYS A 19 -16.14 -34.21 -17.95
C CYS A 19 -17.10 -33.02 -18.09
N SER A 20 -17.44 -32.70 -19.33
CA SER A 20 -18.30 -31.58 -19.71
C SER A 20 -19.78 -31.93 -19.62
N TYR A 21 -20.31 -32.34 -18.45
CA TYR A 21 -21.75 -32.54 -18.26
C TYR A 21 -22.20 -32.33 -16.82
N LEU A 22 -22.11 -31.10 -16.29
CA LEU A 22 -22.98 -30.70 -15.18
C LEU A 22 -23.40 -29.24 -15.44
N THR A 23 -24.69 -28.98 -15.40
CA THR A 23 -25.26 -27.63 -15.38
C THR A 23 -25.70 -27.38 -13.94
N ASP A 24 -25.21 -26.28 -13.36
CA ASP A 24 -25.34 -25.83 -11.97
C ASP A 24 -24.48 -26.55 -10.90
N GLY A 25 -23.19 -26.21 -10.92
CA GLY A 25 -22.27 -26.26 -9.76
C GLY A 25 -21.95 -24.85 -9.26
N LYS A 26 -22.96 -24.01 -9.04
CA LYS A 26 -22.74 -22.62 -8.61
C LYS A 26 -22.48 -22.59 -7.10
N PHE A 27 -21.34 -22.04 -6.69
CA PHE A 27 -21.08 -21.75 -5.27
C PHE A 27 -22.10 -20.73 -4.76
N PRO A 28 -22.96 -21.08 -3.79
CA PRO A 28 -23.95 -20.15 -3.26
C PRO A 28 -23.26 -19.02 -2.50
N GLY A 29 -23.68 -17.78 -2.77
CA GLY A 29 -23.17 -16.61 -2.06
C GLY A 29 -21.68 -16.35 -2.25
N VAL A 30 -21.10 -16.73 -3.40
CA VAL A 30 -19.71 -16.37 -3.71
C VAL A 30 -19.58 -14.86 -3.84
N THR A 31 -18.73 -14.25 -3.02
CA THR A 31 -18.40 -12.82 -3.08
C THR A 31 -16.91 -12.63 -2.95
N ILE A 32 -16.40 -11.54 -3.54
CA ILE A 32 -15.00 -11.14 -3.43
C ILE A 32 -14.92 -9.65 -3.14
N GLU A 33 -14.13 -9.30 -2.15
CA GLU A 33 -13.96 -7.92 -1.72
C GLU A 33 -12.48 -7.57 -1.58
N SER A 34 -12.16 -6.30 -1.76
CA SER A 34 -10.79 -5.82 -1.58
C SER A 34 -10.46 -5.62 -0.11
N ASP A 35 -9.33 -6.20 0.31
CA ASP A 35 -8.78 -6.06 1.65
C ASP A 35 -7.42 -5.36 1.58
N GLY A 36 -7.50 -4.04 1.57
CA GLY A 36 -6.36 -3.17 1.34
C GLY A 36 -5.85 -3.23 -0.09
N THR A 37 -4.55 -3.02 -0.25
CA THR A 37 -3.90 -2.83 -1.56
C THR A 37 -3.30 -4.11 -2.12
N ARG A 38 -3.15 -5.16 -1.30
CA ARG A 38 -2.41 -6.38 -1.69
C ARG A 38 -3.15 -7.67 -1.32
N ALA A 39 -4.44 -7.59 -1.05
CA ALA A 39 -5.25 -8.77 -0.79
C ALA A 39 -6.69 -8.63 -1.25
N LEU A 40 -7.30 -9.79 -1.50
CA LEU A 40 -8.72 -9.97 -1.74
C LEU A 40 -9.24 -10.99 -0.73
N VAL A 41 -10.48 -10.82 -0.28
CA VAL A 41 -11.17 -11.77 0.60
C VAL A 41 -12.28 -12.41 -0.20
N LEU A 42 -12.19 -13.73 -0.38
CA LEU A 42 -13.20 -14.55 -1.04
C LEU A 42 -14.09 -15.18 0.02
N ARG A 43 -15.40 -15.10 -0.15
CA ARG A 43 -16.40 -15.72 0.72
C ARG A 43 -17.33 -16.59 -0.11
N TRP A 44 -17.74 -17.74 0.41
CA TRP A 44 -18.69 -18.64 -0.26
C TRP A 44 -19.41 -19.52 0.77
N SER A 45 -20.53 -20.11 0.39
CA SER A 45 -21.16 -21.18 1.18
C SER A 45 -20.70 -22.54 0.66
N VAL A 46 -20.60 -23.53 1.56
CA VAL A 46 -20.31 -24.92 1.17
C VAL A 46 -21.33 -25.37 0.11
N PRO A 47 -20.89 -25.80 -1.10
CA PRO A 47 -21.80 -26.27 -2.13
C PRO A 47 -22.36 -27.66 -1.81
N ASP A 48 -23.44 -28.06 -2.49
CA ASP A 48 -24.02 -29.40 -2.33
C ASP A 48 -22.99 -30.49 -2.67
N CYS A 49 -22.77 -31.40 -1.73
CA CYS A 49 -21.78 -32.47 -1.80
C CYS A 49 -22.27 -33.70 -2.58
N ARG A 50 -23.55 -33.75 -2.99
CA ARG A 50 -24.16 -34.84 -3.79
C ARG A 50 -23.80 -36.25 -3.29
N GLY A 51 -23.69 -36.43 -1.98
CA GLY A 51 -23.42 -37.71 -1.33
C GLY A 51 -21.96 -38.05 -1.02
N SER A 52 -20.96 -37.28 -1.49
CA SER A 52 -19.55 -37.44 -1.09
C SER A 52 -19.00 -36.13 -0.51
N PRO A 53 -18.43 -36.14 0.71
CA PRO A 53 -17.96 -34.92 1.35
C PRO A 53 -16.86 -34.25 0.52
N ILE A 54 -16.86 -32.92 0.52
CA ILE A 54 -15.81 -32.11 -0.10
C ILE A 54 -14.52 -32.33 0.69
N THR A 55 -13.45 -32.61 -0.01
CA THR A 55 -12.11 -32.87 0.55
C THR A 55 -11.19 -31.66 0.43
N GLN A 56 -11.34 -30.87 -0.64
CA GLN A 56 -10.62 -29.61 -0.85
C GLN A 56 -11.41 -28.66 -1.74
N TYR A 57 -11.09 -27.37 -1.63
CA TYR A 57 -11.41 -26.38 -2.64
C TYR A 57 -10.13 -26.00 -3.38
N LEU A 58 -10.21 -25.97 -4.71
CA LEU A 58 -9.12 -25.53 -5.56
C LEU A 58 -9.42 -24.12 -6.06
N LEU A 59 -8.54 -23.19 -5.70
CA LEU A 59 -8.63 -21.78 -6.02
C LEU A 59 -7.55 -21.40 -7.04
N ARG A 60 -7.96 -20.90 -8.20
CA ARG A 60 -7.07 -20.38 -9.24
C ARG A 60 -7.20 -18.86 -9.30
N VAL A 61 -6.07 -18.18 -9.20
CA VAL A 61 -6.00 -16.72 -9.25
C VAL A 61 -5.21 -16.34 -10.49
N GLU A 62 -5.80 -15.51 -11.33
CA GLU A 62 -5.21 -15.07 -12.58
C GLU A 62 -5.41 -13.56 -12.77
N THR A 63 -4.49 -12.93 -13.49
CA THR A 63 -4.69 -11.60 -14.08
C THR A 63 -5.18 -11.77 -15.53
N LYS A 64 -5.34 -10.66 -16.26
CA LYS A 64 -5.66 -10.71 -17.69
C LYS A 64 -4.58 -11.39 -18.54
N SER A 65 -3.34 -11.45 -18.05
CA SER A 65 -2.19 -11.89 -18.83
C SER A 65 -1.56 -13.20 -18.35
N GLU A 66 -1.75 -13.57 -17.08
CA GLU A 66 -1.04 -14.70 -16.50
C GLU A 66 -1.80 -15.36 -15.34
N MET A 67 -1.57 -16.66 -15.18
CA MET A 67 -1.94 -17.41 -13.98
C MET A 67 -0.96 -17.06 -12.87
N VAL A 68 -1.48 -16.55 -11.76
CA VAL A 68 -0.70 -15.99 -10.64
C VAL A 68 -0.44 -17.06 -9.59
N ARG A 69 -1.48 -17.81 -9.23
CA ARG A 69 -1.39 -18.82 -8.17
C ARG A 69 -2.51 -19.86 -8.28
N GLU A 70 -2.21 -21.08 -7.85
CA GLU A 70 -3.18 -22.10 -7.52
C GLU A 70 -3.04 -22.45 -6.04
N ILE A 71 -4.16 -22.59 -5.33
CA ILE A 71 -4.21 -22.80 -3.88
C ILE A 71 -5.22 -23.90 -3.58
N SER A 72 -4.81 -24.91 -2.80
CA SER A 72 -5.70 -25.90 -2.20
C SER A 72 -6.12 -25.45 -0.80
N ILE A 73 -7.43 -25.42 -0.55
CA ILE A 73 -8.03 -24.98 0.72
C ILE A 73 -8.79 -26.16 1.31
N VAL A 74 -8.44 -26.54 2.54
CA VAL A 74 -9.17 -27.59 3.26
C VAL A 74 -10.49 -27.03 3.77
N PRO A 75 -11.64 -27.72 3.58
CA PRO A 75 -12.92 -27.25 4.07
C PRO A 75 -12.93 -27.14 5.61
N PRO A 76 -13.61 -26.14 6.19
CA PRO A 76 -13.73 -26.04 7.64
C PRO A 76 -14.54 -27.22 8.20
N SER A 77 -14.26 -27.60 9.45
CA SER A 77 -14.94 -28.72 10.12
C SER A 77 -16.41 -28.44 10.45
N SER A 78 -16.85 -27.18 10.44
CA SER A 78 -18.23 -26.76 10.65
C SER A 78 -18.91 -26.41 9.34
N SER A 79 -20.14 -26.89 9.14
CA SER A 79 -20.99 -26.46 8.01
C SER A 79 -21.35 -24.97 8.15
N GLY A 80 -21.04 -24.16 7.13
CA GLY A 80 -21.35 -22.73 7.16
C GLY A 80 -20.73 -21.93 6.01
N GLN A 81 -20.58 -20.62 6.25
CA GLN A 81 -19.89 -19.71 5.34
C GLN A 81 -18.38 -19.93 5.44
N CYS A 82 -17.73 -20.11 4.30
CA CYS A 82 -16.29 -20.21 4.14
C CYS A 82 -15.71 -18.83 3.76
N GLU A 83 -14.47 -18.59 4.18
CA GLU A 83 -13.70 -17.39 3.86
C GLU A 83 -12.25 -17.76 3.59
N TYR A 84 -11.65 -17.12 2.58
CA TYR A 84 -10.22 -17.22 2.34
C TYR A 84 -9.63 -15.87 1.91
N ARG A 85 -8.54 -15.47 2.58
CA ARG A 85 -7.77 -14.26 2.25
C ARG A 85 -6.67 -14.60 1.24
N ILE A 86 -6.79 -14.07 0.03
CA ILE A 86 -5.78 -14.15 -1.01
C ILE A 86 -4.81 -12.98 -0.82
N ALA A 87 -3.66 -13.24 -0.20
CA ALA A 87 -2.63 -12.22 0.10
C ALA A 87 -1.51 -12.17 -0.95
N ASP A 88 -0.61 -11.20 -0.79
CA ASP A 88 0.57 -10.95 -1.63
C ASP A 88 0.25 -10.66 -3.10
N LEU A 89 -0.89 -10.03 -3.34
CA LEU A 89 -1.29 -9.55 -4.66
C LEU A 89 -0.59 -8.22 -4.99
N GLN A 90 -0.56 -7.91 -6.28
CA GLN A 90 -0.15 -6.59 -6.79
C GLN A 90 -1.26 -5.58 -6.52
N ALA A 91 -0.85 -4.34 -6.22
CA ALA A 91 -1.78 -3.26 -6.00
C ALA A 91 -2.42 -2.77 -7.30
N ASP A 92 -3.58 -2.14 -7.17
CA ASP A 92 -4.35 -1.61 -8.29
C ASP A 92 -4.58 -2.59 -9.46
N THR A 93 -4.74 -3.88 -9.18
CA THR A 93 -4.74 -4.93 -10.19
C THR A 93 -6.07 -5.69 -10.19
N ASP A 94 -6.63 -5.89 -11.39
CA ASP A 94 -7.81 -6.74 -11.62
C ASP A 94 -7.39 -8.22 -11.58
N TYR A 95 -8.07 -8.99 -10.74
CA TYR A 95 -7.91 -10.43 -10.63
C TYR A 95 -9.20 -11.14 -11.01
N ARG A 96 -9.06 -12.24 -11.74
CA ARG A 96 -10.09 -13.26 -11.89
C ARG A 96 -9.73 -14.44 -11.00
N VAL A 97 -10.74 -14.91 -10.27
CA VAL A 97 -10.59 -15.93 -9.25
C VAL A 97 -11.59 -17.04 -9.57
N GLU A 98 -11.09 -18.23 -9.82
CA GLU A 98 -11.90 -19.42 -10.08
C GLU A 98 -11.83 -20.37 -8.89
N LEU A 99 -12.98 -20.69 -8.31
CA LEU A 99 -13.12 -21.58 -7.16
C LEU A 99 -13.83 -22.85 -7.61
N SER A 100 -13.25 -24.00 -7.33
CA SER A 100 -13.85 -25.33 -7.57
C SER A 100 -13.77 -26.18 -6.31
N ALA A 101 -14.72 -27.12 -6.17
CA ALA A 101 -14.77 -28.04 -5.03
C ALA A 101 -14.40 -29.44 -5.52
N GLU A 102 -13.61 -30.16 -4.73
CA GLU A 102 -13.18 -31.52 -5.06
C GLU A 102 -13.58 -32.48 -3.94
N ASN A 103 -14.15 -33.61 -4.33
CA ASN A 103 -14.46 -34.73 -3.46
C ASN A 103 -13.75 -36.00 -3.95
N ALA A 104 -14.00 -37.14 -3.32
CA ALA A 104 -13.38 -38.42 -3.69
C ALA A 104 -13.68 -38.88 -5.14
N VAL A 105 -14.71 -38.32 -5.79
CA VAL A 105 -15.07 -38.63 -7.18
C VAL A 105 -14.31 -37.74 -8.16
N GLY A 106 -14.04 -36.48 -7.78
CA GLY A 106 -13.25 -35.55 -8.57
C GLY A 106 -13.64 -34.09 -8.34
N CYS A 107 -13.19 -33.24 -9.28
CA CYS A 107 -13.39 -31.80 -9.23
C CYS A 107 -14.73 -31.38 -9.87
N GLY A 108 -15.49 -30.57 -9.16
CA GLY A 108 -16.73 -29.95 -9.61
C GLY A 108 -16.49 -28.73 -10.51
N ILE A 109 -17.58 -28.10 -10.93
CA ILE A 109 -17.54 -26.92 -11.81
C ILE A 109 -16.96 -25.73 -11.04
N ALA A 110 -16.06 -25.00 -11.70
CA ALA A 110 -15.51 -23.79 -11.16
C ALA A 110 -16.51 -22.62 -11.26
N ALA A 111 -16.63 -21.84 -10.18
CA ALA A 111 -17.25 -20.53 -10.20
C ALA A 111 -16.16 -19.46 -10.35
N ALA A 112 -16.31 -18.61 -11.36
CA ALA A 112 -15.41 -17.48 -11.59
C ALA A 112 -16.00 -16.19 -11.03
N ILE A 113 -15.18 -15.42 -10.33
CA ILE A 113 -15.52 -14.08 -9.83
C ILE A 113 -14.33 -13.15 -10.02
N THR A 114 -14.58 -11.86 -10.25
CA THR A 114 -13.54 -10.85 -10.44
C THR A 114 -13.49 -9.91 -9.25
N GLY A 115 -12.29 -9.60 -8.77
CA GLY A 115 -12.04 -8.60 -7.75
C GLY A 115 -10.83 -7.74 -8.12
N ARG A 116 -10.79 -6.50 -7.62
CA ARG A 116 -9.67 -5.59 -7.87
C ARG A 116 -9.04 -5.16 -6.55
N THR A 117 -7.73 -5.25 -6.43
CA THR A 117 -7.00 -4.70 -5.28
C THR A 117 -7.03 -3.16 -5.32
N ARG A 118 -6.99 -2.50 -4.16
CA ARG A 118 -7.03 -1.03 -4.11
C ARG A 118 -5.70 -0.44 -4.58
N PRO A 119 -5.69 0.78 -5.16
CA PRO A 119 -4.45 1.50 -5.44
C PRO A 119 -3.70 1.84 -4.14
N PRO A 120 -2.36 1.91 -4.19
CA PRO A 120 -1.56 2.27 -3.03
C PRO A 120 -1.88 3.69 -2.55
N PRO A 121 -1.72 3.97 -1.24
CA PRO A 121 -1.73 5.34 -0.76
C PRO A 121 -0.57 6.15 -1.36
N PRO A 122 -0.65 7.48 -1.39
CA PRO A 122 0.35 8.31 -2.04
C PRO A 122 1.71 8.20 -1.35
N ASP A 123 2.79 8.23 -2.14
CA ASP A 123 4.14 8.28 -1.60
C ASP A 123 4.40 9.63 -0.91
N PRO A 124 5.27 9.66 0.12
CA PRO A 124 5.65 10.90 0.77
C PRO A 124 6.46 11.80 -0.19
N PRO A 125 6.19 13.12 -0.21
CA PRO A 125 6.92 14.02 -1.09
C PRO A 125 8.34 14.30 -0.59
N LYS A 126 9.19 14.79 -1.50
CA LYS A 126 10.54 15.25 -1.17
C LYS A 126 10.49 16.67 -0.62
N ILE A 127 11.17 16.91 0.51
CA ILE A 127 11.26 18.24 1.13
C ILE A 127 12.54 18.95 0.67
N GLU A 128 12.38 20.19 0.22
CA GLU A 128 13.43 21.18 0.07
C GLU A 128 13.32 22.20 1.21
N CYS A 129 14.46 22.69 1.70
CA CYS A 129 14.49 23.62 2.83
C CYS A 129 15.32 24.87 2.51
N GLU A 130 14.70 26.04 2.67
CA GLU A 130 15.39 27.32 2.78
C GLU A 130 15.63 27.62 4.27
N CYS A 131 16.90 27.62 4.67
CA CYS A 131 17.29 27.76 6.07
C CYS A 131 17.57 29.22 6.43
N GLU A 132 16.94 29.72 7.49
CA GLU A 132 17.22 31.03 8.08
C GLU A 132 17.71 30.85 9.53
N ALA A 133 18.12 31.94 10.17
CA ALA A 133 18.67 31.88 11.53
C ALA A 133 17.64 31.37 12.56
N THR A 134 16.40 31.85 12.50
CA THR A 134 15.35 31.50 13.47
C THR A 134 14.10 30.87 12.84
N SER A 135 14.20 30.50 11.55
CA SER A 135 13.10 29.86 10.85
C SER A 135 13.58 28.93 9.74
N LEU A 136 12.76 27.94 9.39
CA LEU A 136 12.97 27.08 8.23
C LEU A 136 11.74 27.17 7.34
N ARG A 137 11.94 27.38 6.04
CA ARG A 137 10.86 27.30 5.04
C ARG A 137 11.00 25.99 4.28
N LEU A 138 10.07 25.08 4.55
CA LEU A 138 9.97 23.79 3.88
C LEU A 138 9.07 23.91 2.66
N ARG A 139 9.48 23.30 1.55
CA ARG A 139 8.73 23.22 0.30
C ARG A 139 8.77 21.80 -0.23
N TRP A 140 7.72 21.39 -0.92
CA TRP A 140 7.67 20.08 -1.56
C TRP A 140 6.83 20.14 -2.84
N LYS A 141 6.84 19.05 -3.60
CA LYS A 141 5.99 18.88 -4.79
C LYS A 141 5.05 17.70 -4.58
N PRO A 142 3.82 17.72 -5.12
CA PRO A 142 2.94 16.57 -5.11
C PRO A 142 3.62 15.34 -5.74
N THR A 143 3.43 14.18 -5.13
CA THR A 143 3.99 12.90 -5.61
C THR A 143 3.12 12.21 -6.65
N SER A 144 1.87 12.63 -6.79
CA SER A 144 0.93 12.10 -7.76
C SER A 144 0.07 13.22 -8.36
N THR A 145 -0.47 12.95 -9.55
CA THR A 145 -1.47 13.76 -10.23
C THR A 145 -2.88 13.60 -9.65
N HIS A 146 -3.06 12.69 -8.66
CA HIS A 146 -4.32 12.59 -7.91
C HIS A 146 -4.68 13.95 -7.30
N THR A 147 -5.93 14.35 -7.51
CA THR A 147 -6.27 15.77 -7.57
C THR A 147 -6.48 16.45 -6.22
N LEU A 148 -6.40 15.75 -5.09
CA LEU A 148 -6.64 16.34 -3.76
C LEU A 148 -5.80 15.67 -2.65
N LEU A 149 -4.48 15.87 -2.69
CA LEU A 149 -3.59 15.46 -1.59
C LEU A 149 -3.60 16.49 -0.46
N THR A 150 -3.63 15.98 0.78
CA THR A 150 -3.23 16.75 1.96
C THR A 150 -1.90 16.24 2.48
N TYR A 151 -1.16 17.11 3.17
CA TYR A 151 0.17 16.84 3.70
C TYR A 151 0.17 17.06 5.19
N LYS A 152 0.88 16.19 5.90
CA LYS A 152 1.19 16.37 7.31
C LYS A 152 2.70 16.40 7.49
N VAL A 153 3.20 17.46 8.08
CA VAL A 153 4.62 17.60 8.45
C VAL A 153 4.74 17.56 9.95
N VAL A 154 5.63 16.71 10.44
CA VAL A 154 5.96 16.60 11.85
C VAL A 154 7.42 16.93 12.07
N ARG A 155 7.70 17.60 13.18
CA ARG A 155 9.04 17.74 13.74
C ARG A 155 9.25 16.65 14.79
N LEU A 156 10.39 15.96 14.75
CA LEU A 156 10.77 14.98 15.75
C LEU A 156 11.40 15.70 16.95
N GLY A 157 10.74 15.64 18.10
CA GLY A 157 11.25 16.11 19.39
C GLY A 157 12.14 15.08 20.09
N GLU A 158 12.36 15.31 21.39
CA GLU A 158 13.04 14.34 22.26
C GLU A 158 12.24 13.03 22.34
N GLY A 159 12.95 11.90 22.37
CA GLY A 159 12.34 10.57 22.37
C GLY A 159 11.50 10.26 21.13
N ASP A 160 11.82 10.88 19.98
CA ASP A 160 11.09 10.76 18.71
C ASP A 160 9.60 11.12 18.78
N LYS A 161 9.24 11.97 19.75
CA LYS A 161 7.89 12.54 19.82
C LYS A 161 7.58 13.34 18.55
N MET A 162 6.57 12.93 17.80
CA MET A 162 6.10 13.63 16.61
C MET A 162 5.26 14.85 16.99
N ILE A 163 5.71 16.04 16.63
CA ILE A 163 5.01 17.31 16.87
C ILE A 163 4.51 17.83 15.52
N SER A 164 3.20 17.95 15.34
CA SER A 164 2.62 18.47 14.10
C SER A 164 3.00 19.94 13.90
N VAL A 165 3.64 20.26 12.77
CA VAL A 165 4.01 21.64 12.40
C VAL A 165 3.26 22.14 11.17
N TYR A 166 2.64 21.24 10.42
CA TYR A 166 1.77 21.58 9.29
C TYR A 166 0.80 20.44 8.99
N GLU A 167 -0.44 20.79 8.66
CA GLU A 167 -1.47 19.87 8.17
C GLU A 167 -2.38 20.64 7.20
N GLY A 168 -2.40 20.25 5.92
CA GLY A 168 -3.15 20.97 4.89
C GLY A 168 -2.73 20.61 3.47
N ASP A 169 -3.30 21.27 2.46
CA ASP A 169 -3.12 21.02 1.03
C ASP A 169 -2.01 21.85 0.36
N MET A 170 -1.44 22.83 1.06
CA MET A 170 -0.34 23.63 0.55
C MET A 170 0.95 22.82 0.46
N CYS A 171 1.79 23.19 -0.51
CA CYS A 171 3.07 22.55 -0.77
C CYS A 171 4.26 23.28 -0.11
N SER A 172 3.99 24.14 0.87
CA SER A 172 5.02 24.85 1.63
C SER A 172 4.55 25.23 3.01
N THR A 173 5.47 25.26 3.97
CA THR A 173 5.22 25.79 5.30
C THR A 173 6.46 26.49 5.83
N ARG A 174 6.27 27.47 6.73
CA ARG A 174 7.36 28.16 7.42
C ARG A 174 7.27 27.94 8.93
N ILE A 175 8.31 27.33 9.46
CA ILE A 175 8.44 27.00 10.88
C ILE A 175 9.31 28.08 11.52
N LYS A 176 8.74 28.86 12.42
CA LYS A 176 9.39 30.01 13.08
C LYS A 176 9.73 29.68 14.54
N GLY A 177 10.49 30.58 15.19
CA GLY A 177 10.81 30.46 16.62
C GLY A 177 11.82 29.35 16.89
N LEU A 178 12.70 29.09 15.93
CA LEU A 178 13.77 28.11 16.04
C LEU A 178 15.04 28.78 16.59
N THR A 179 15.85 27.98 17.26
CA THR A 179 17.16 28.38 17.78
C THR A 179 18.17 28.38 16.64
N GLU A 180 19.06 29.35 16.62
CA GLU A 180 20.12 29.45 15.60
C GLU A 180 21.10 28.28 15.69
N ASN A 181 21.74 27.94 14.56
CA ASN A 181 22.72 26.85 14.44
C ASN A 181 22.25 25.50 15.04
N THR A 182 20.95 25.25 15.05
CA THR A 182 20.33 24.09 15.69
C THR A 182 19.72 23.19 14.63
N GLU A 183 19.98 21.89 14.75
CA GLU A 183 19.44 20.89 13.85
C GLU A 183 18.03 20.48 14.27
N TYR A 184 17.13 20.42 13.29
CA TYR A 184 15.76 20.00 13.45
C TYR A 184 15.47 18.85 12.48
N ARG A 185 14.81 17.82 13.00
CA ARG A 185 14.44 16.62 12.26
C ARG A 185 12.96 16.65 11.89
N PHE A 186 12.65 16.33 10.64
CA PHE A 186 11.30 16.38 10.07
C PHE A 186 10.93 15.10 9.34
N GLN A 187 9.65 14.79 9.34
CA GLN A 187 9.05 13.82 8.43
C GLN A 187 7.79 14.42 7.81
N ILE A 188 7.51 14.02 6.58
CA ILE A 188 6.29 14.40 5.85
C ILE A 188 5.59 13.15 5.37
N ARG A 189 4.26 13.19 5.30
CA ARG A 189 3.46 12.23 4.56
C ARG A 189 2.37 12.93 3.78
N SER A 190 1.94 12.30 2.71
CA SER A 190 0.77 12.67 1.92
C SER A 190 -0.43 11.83 2.34
N THR A 191 -1.64 12.34 2.12
CA THR A 191 -2.90 11.64 2.37
C THR A 191 -3.84 11.94 1.23
N ASP A 192 -4.35 10.90 0.61
CA ASP A 192 -5.39 10.96 -0.41
C ASP A 192 -6.73 10.59 0.23
N ARG A 193 -7.82 11.21 -0.22
CA ARG A 193 -9.15 10.99 0.36
C ARG A 193 -9.66 9.56 0.16
N HIS A 194 -9.26 8.91 -0.93
CA HIS A 194 -9.75 7.58 -1.31
C HIS A 194 -8.82 6.46 -0.85
N THR A 195 -7.51 6.65 -0.95
CA THR A 195 -6.52 5.61 -0.57
C THR A 195 -5.99 5.77 0.85
N GLY A 196 -6.24 6.91 1.49
CA GLY A 196 -5.84 7.19 2.87
C GLY A 196 -4.42 7.74 2.99
N ALA A 197 -3.86 7.66 4.19
CA ALA A 197 -2.54 8.21 4.49
C ALA A 197 -1.43 7.28 3.98
N GLY A 198 -0.50 7.87 3.24
CA GLY A 198 0.75 7.23 2.86
C GLY A 198 1.70 7.01 4.02
N PRO A 199 2.81 6.27 3.78
CA PRO A 199 3.86 6.13 4.76
C PRO A 199 4.53 7.48 5.04
N TRP A 200 5.18 7.58 6.20
CA TRP A 200 6.07 8.70 6.49
C TRP A 200 7.31 8.64 5.60
N SER A 201 7.83 9.81 5.23
CA SER A 201 9.14 9.93 4.60
C SER A 201 10.25 9.40 5.50
N SER A 202 11.44 9.20 4.92
CA SER A 202 12.67 9.22 5.72
C SER A 202 12.81 10.53 6.49
N VAL A 203 13.64 10.50 7.54
CA VAL A 203 13.88 11.69 8.36
C VAL A 203 14.75 12.68 7.59
N TYR A 204 14.26 13.91 7.45
CA TYR A 204 15.04 15.05 6.96
C TYR A 204 15.65 15.79 8.13
N ALA A 205 16.95 16.09 8.08
CA ALA A 205 17.63 16.92 9.07
C ALA A 205 18.05 18.25 8.43
N PHE A 206 17.57 19.36 8.99
CA PHE A 206 17.91 20.70 8.53
C PHE A 206 18.42 21.53 9.70
N ARG A 207 19.44 22.35 9.46
CA ARG A 207 20.06 23.20 10.47
C ARG A 207 19.74 24.65 10.17
N THR A 208 19.27 25.38 11.18
CA THR A 208 19.11 26.83 11.09
C THR A 208 20.46 27.51 10.88
N ALA A 209 20.46 28.62 10.15
CA ALA A 209 21.69 29.37 9.88
C ALA A 209 22.20 30.11 11.13
N LEU A 210 23.41 30.65 11.05
CA LEU A 210 23.91 31.66 11.99
C LEU A 210 23.51 33.05 11.50
N SER A 211 23.09 33.93 12.40
CA SER A 211 22.93 35.35 12.08
C SER A 211 24.27 36.10 12.12
N PRO A 212 24.46 37.14 11.29
CA PRO A 212 25.57 38.08 11.48
C PRO A 212 25.46 38.78 12.84
N PRO A 213 26.58 39.20 13.45
CA PRO A 213 26.56 39.96 14.70
C PRO A 213 25.67 41.22 14.59
N PRO A 214 25.01 41.65 15.67
CA PRO A 214 24.26 42.89 15.68
C PRO A 214 25.16 44.08 15.30
N ALA A 215 24.65 45.00 14.48
CA ALA A 215 25.36 46.24 14.22
C ALA A 215 25.61 46.99 15.53
N VAL A 216 26.84 47.46 15.73
CA VAL A 216 27.18 48.29 16.90
C VAL A 216 26.29 49.53 16.88
N LYS A 217 25.52 49.76 17.95
CA LYS A 217 24.75 51.00 18.09
C LYS A 217 25.74 52.16 18.06
N GLY A 218 25.62 53.05 17.07
CA GLY A 218 26.44 54.25 17.00
C GLY A 218 26.27 55.10 18.27
N PRO A 219 27.27 55.95 18.59
CA PRO A 219 27.19 56.82 19.76
C PRO A 219 25.93 57.70 19.69
N PRO A 220 25.28 57.99 20.82
CA PRO A 220 24.13 58.89 20.83
C PRO A 220 24.56 60.24 20.25
N THR A 221 23.90 60.68 19.18
CA THR A 221 24.09 62.01 18.61
C THR A 221 23.73 63.03 19.68
N ALA A 222 24.74 63.74 20.20
CA ALA A 222 24.52 64.86 21.10
C ALA A 222 23.81 65.97 20.32
N THR A 223 22.53 66.19 20.60
CA THR A 223 21.82 67.37 20.11
C THR A 223 22.44 68.58 20.82
N PRO A 224 23.01 69.56 20.10
CA PRO A 224 23.46 70.78 20.74
C PRO A 224 22.24 71.48 21.35
N SER A 225 22.26 71.66 22.67
CA SER A 225 21.29 72.48 23.39
C SER A 225 21.35 73.89 22.80
N GLY A 226 20.27 74.30 22.13
CA GLY A 226 20.14 75.66 21.62
C GLY A 226 20.36 76.67 22.75
N GLN A 227 21.27 77.61 22.52
CA GLN A 227 21.42 78.79 23.37
C GLN A 227 20.12 79.59 23.32
N CYS A 228 19.44 79.71 24.46
CA CYS A 228 18.45 80.76 24.66
C CYS A 228 19.16 82.10 24.70
N TYR A 229 18.84 83.01 23.78
CA TYR A 229 18.75 84.47 24.01
C TYR A 229 17.86 85.10 22.94
#